data_AF-A0A8X7SCX4-F1
#
_entry.id   AF-A0A8X7SCX4-F1
#
_cell.length_a   1.000
_cell.length_b   1.000
_cell.length_c   1.000
_cell.angle_alpha   90.00
_cell.angle_beta   90.00
_cell.angle_gamma   90.00
#
_symmetry.space_group_name_H-M   'P 1'
#
loop_
_entity.id
_entity.type
_entity.pdbx_description
1 polymer ?
#
loop_
_entity_poly.entity_id
_entity_poly.type
_entity_poly.pdbx_seq_one_letter_code
_entity_poly.pdbx_strand_id
1 'polypeptide(L)'
;MGGCVSIDIPCDKVVSQAYSCLFGDGNYIHMMKANLKALETTMQELRDRRDDVLRRVSIEENKGLERLAQVKGWLSSVASIDSQVSDLLREEPTETKRLCLFGYCSKKCKASCEYGKKVSEMLEEVKSF
;
A
#
# COMPACT_ATOMS: atom_id res chain seq x y z
N MET A 1 41.72 35.12 -0.44
CA MET A 1 41.01 34.27 0.54
C MET A 1 39.60 34.07 0.01
N GLY A 2 39.35 32.94 -0.65
CA GLY A 2 38.04 32.56 -1.17
C GLY A 2 37.90 31.07 -1.00
N GLY A 3 37.47 30.65 0.20
CA GLY A 3 37.21 29.25 0.49
C GLY A 3 35.84 28.89 -0.06
N CYS A 4 35.81 28.10 -1.13
CA CYS A 4 34.62 27.36 -1.50
C CYS A 4 34.40 26.31 -0.40
N VAL A 5 33.36 26.50 0.41
CA VAL A 5 32.87 25.45 1.28
C VAL A 5 32.26 24.40 0.37
N SER A 6 33.01 23.35 0.04
CA SER A 6 32.47 22.15 -0.58
C SER A 6 31.47 21.56 0.41
N ILE A 7 30.18 21.79 0.15
CA ILE A 7 29.14 21.07 0.85
C ILE A 7 29.16 19.68 0.22
N ASP A 8 29.82 18.72 0.87
CA ASP A 8 29.67 17.30 0.57
C ASP A 8 28.25 16.87 0.96
N ILE A 9 27.28 17.24 0.12
CA ILE A 9 25.93 16.70 0.20
C ILE A 9 26.04 15.26 -0.29
N PRO A 10 25.50 14.25 0.43
CA PRO A 10 25.40 12.88 -0.04
C PRO A 10 24.30 12.78 -1.11
N CYS A 11 24.44 13.60 -2.16
CA CYS A 11 23.49 13.76 -3.25
C CYS A 11 23.46 12.49 -4.10
N ASP A 12 24.60 11.84 -4.36
CA ASP A 12 24.65 10.70 -5.27
C ASP A 12 23.74 9.54 -4.86
N LYS A 13 23.72 9.19 -3.57
CA LYS A 13 22.84 8.11 -3.07
C LYS A 13 21.37 8.48 -3.10
N VAL A 14 21.04 9.75 -2.83
CA VAL A 14 19.66 10.25 -2.87
C VAL A 14 19.17 10.36 -4.31
N VAL A 15 20.03 10.83 -5.22
CA VAL A 15 19.77 10.94 -6.65
C VAL A 15 19.64 9.57 -7.29
N SER A 16 20.49 8.59 -6.95
CA SER A 16 20.38 7.23 -7.47
C SER A 16 19.10 6.54 -6.98
N GLN A 17 18.73 6.74 -5.72
CA GLN A 17 17.49 6.18 -5.14
C GLN A 17 16.25 6.85 -5.74
N ALA A 18 16.27 8.16 -5.95
CA ALA A 18 15.21 8.87 -6.64
C ALA A 18 15.08 8.41 -8.09
N TYR A 19 16.19 8.33 -8.83
CA TYR A 19 16.22 7.85 -10.21
C TYR A 19 15.63 6.43 -10.34
N SER A 20 16.05 5.50 -9.48
CA SER A 20 15.49 4.14 -9.41
C SER A 20 13.98 4.14 -9.12
N CYS A 21 13.50 5.03 -8.25
CA CYS A 21 12.09 5.12 -7.89
C CYS A 21 11.19 5.67 -9.00
N LEU A 22 11.76 6.42 -9.95
CA LEU A 22 11.03 7.16 -10.99
C LEU A 22 11.19 6.58 -12.38
N PHE A 23 12.38 6.06 -12.66
CA PHE A 23 12.83 5.65 -13.98
C PHE A 23 13.40 4.24 -13.99
N GLY A 24 13.54 3.59 -12.82
CA GLY A 24 13.94 2.19 -12.73
C GLY A 24 12.76 1.23 -12.97
N ASP A 25 13.07 -0.05 -13.09
CA ASP A 25 12.12 -1.14 -13.39
C ASP A 25 10.91 -1.21 -12.44
N GLY A 26 11.03 -0.61 -11.24
CA GLY A 26 9.95 -0.56 -10.24
C GLY A 26 9.04 0.66 -10.32
N ASN A 27 9.36 1.70 -11.11
CA ASN A 27 8.72 3.04 -11.19
C ASN A 27 7.61 3.27 -10.15
N TYR A 28 8.01 3.28 -8.88
CA TYR A 28 7.09 3.09 -7.77
C TYR A 28 6.09 4.22 -7.70
N ILE A 29 6.43 5.40 -8.21
CA ILE A 29 5.55 6.58 -8.22
C ILE A 29 4.45 6.48 -9.28
N HIS A 30 4.77 6.07 -10.51
CA HIS A 30 3.72 5.83 -11.51
C HIS A 30 2.88 4.61 -11.14
N MET A 31 3.53 3.55 -10.67
CA MET A 31 2.84 2.35 -10.21
C MET A 31 2.01 2.61 -8.96
N MET A 32 2.40 3.54 -8.08
CA MET A 32 1.67 3.82 -6.84
C MET A 32 0.22 4.22 -7.11
N LYS A 33 -0.06 5.14 -8.04
CA LYS A 33 -1.45 5.53 -8.34
C LYS A 33 -2.26 4.37 -8.92
N ALA A 34 -1.67 3.59 -9.83
CA ALA A 34 -2.34 2.42 -10.40
C ALA A 34 -2.58 1.33 -9.35
N ASN A 35 -1.59 1.08 -8.50
CA ASN A 35 -1.65 0.09 -7.42
C ASN A 35 -2.64 0.51 -6.33
N LEU A 36 -2.75 1.80 -6.00
CA LEU A 36 -3.77 2.30 -5.07
C LEU A 36 -5.18 2.02 -5.58
N LYS A 37 -5.44 2.32 -6.87
CA LYS A 37 -6.73 2.02 -7.50
C LYS A 37 -7.00 0.51 -7.56
N ALA A 38 -5.99 -0.28 -7.92
CA ALA A 38 -6.10 -1.73 -7.91
C ALA A 38 -6.37 -2.26 -6.50
N LEU A 39 -5.68 -1.74 -5.48
CA LEU A 39 -5.83 -2.13 -4.09
C LEU A 39 -7.23 -1.83 -3.57
N GLU A 40 -7.76 -0.64 -3.85
CA GLU A 40 -9.14 -0.28 -3.51
C GLU A 40 -10.15 -1.23 -4.17
N THR A 41 -9.95 -1.55 -5.45
CA THR A 41 -10.82 -2.47 -6.20
C THR A 41 -10.76 -3.89 -5.63
N THR A 42 -9.56 -4.46 -5.45
CA THR A 42 -9.39 -5.83 -4.94
C THR A 42 -9.86 -5.95 -3.49
N MET A 43 -9.65 -4.92 -2.66
CA MET A 43 -10.18 -4.91 -1.29
C MET A 43 -11.72 -4.87 -1.28
N GLN A 44 -12.34 -4.13 -2.21
CA GLN A 44 -13.79 -4.14 -2.34
C GLN A 44 -14.32 -5.52 -2.72
N GLU A 45 -13.70 -6.19 -3.70
CA GLU A 45 -14.06 -7.57 -4.07
C GLU A 45 -13.90 -8.55 -2.90
N LEU A 46 -12.86 -8.38 -2.08
CA LEU A 46 -12.65 -9.21 -0.89
C LEU A 46 -13.71 -8.95 0.20
N ARG A 47 -14.14 -7.70 0.38
CA ARG A 47 -15.27 -7.35 1.27
C ARG A 47 -16.57 -8.00 0.80
N ASP A 48 -16.84 -7.98 -0.50
CA ASP A 48 -18.04 -8.62 -1.07
C ASP A 48 -18.01 -10.14 -0.83
N ARG A 49 -16.85 -10.79 -1.05
CA ARG A 49 -16.66 -12.22 -0.73
C ARG A 49 -16.87 -12.51 0.76
N ARG A 50 -16.34 -11.65 1.64
CA ARG A 50 -16.51 -11.75 3.10
C ARG A 50 -17.98 -11.71 3.47
N ASP A 51 -18.74 -10.78 2.90
CA ASP A 51 -20.15 -10.60 3.21
C ASP A 51 -21.00 -11.78 2.72
N ASP A 52 -20.66 -12.36 1.57
CA ASP A 52 -21.27 -13.61 1.09
C ASP A 52 -20.96 -14.81 2.00
N VAL A 53 -19.72 -14.95 2.46
CA VAL A 53 -19.33 -15.98 3.43
C VAL A 53 -20.10 -15.80 4.73
N LEU A 54 -20.18 -14.59 5.27
CA LEU A 54 -20.93 -14.28 6.49
C LEU A 54 -22.41 -14.61 6.35
N ARG A 55 -23.02 -14.33 5.19
CA ARG A 55 -24.42 -14.69 4.92
C ARG A 55 -24.64 -16.20 4.96
N ARG A 56 -23.76 -16.99 4.32
CA ARG A 56 -23.84 -18.46 4.33
C ARG A 56 -23.64 -19.03 5.73
N VAL A 57 -22.64 -18.52 6.44
CA VAL A 57 -22.35 -18.89 7.83
C VAL A 57 -23.54 -18.62 8.74
N SER A 58 -24.17 -17.46 8.61
CA SER A 58 -25.36 -17.12 9.39
C SER A 58 -26.51 -18.09 9.15
N ILE A 59 -26.73 -18.53 7.91
CA ILE A 59 -27.76 -19.54 7.58
C ILE A 59 -27.48 -20.86 8.30
N GLU A 60 -26.24 -21.33 8.31
CA GLU A 60 -25.88 -22.59 8.98
C GLU A 60 -25.88 -22.46 10.51
N GLU A 61 -25.44 -21.33 11.05
CA GLU A 61 -25.52 -21.02 12.49
C GLU A 61 -26.97 -20.97 12.98
N ASN A 62 -27.90 -20.45 12.16
CA ASN A 62 -29.34 -20.47 12.46
C ASN A 62 -29.94 -21.89 12.48
N LYS A 63 -29.27 -22.88 11.87
CA LYS A 63 -29.64 -24.30 11.96
C LYS A 63 -29.00 -24.99 13.18
N GLY A 64 -28.26 -24.25 14.00
CA GLY A 64 -27.56 -24.77 15.18
C GLY A 64 -26.18 -25.35 14.89
N LEU A 65 -25.63 -25.17 13.68
CA LEU A 65 -24.27 -25.60 13.37
C LEU A 65 -23.24 -24.57 13.81
N GLU A 66 -22.10 -25.05 14.32
CA GLU A 66 -21.00 -24.17 14.68
C GLU A 66 -20.14 -23.80 13.46
N ARG A 67 -19.71 -22.54 13.42
CA ARG A 67 -18.76 -22.05 12.42
C ARG A 67 -17.41 -22.74 12.55
N LEU A 68 -16.94 -23.27 11.41
CA LEU A 68 -15.63 -23.91 11.29
C LEU A 68 -14.49 -22.97 11.71
N ALA A 69 -13.46 -23.53 12.35
CA ALA A 69 -12.28 -22.79 12.77
C ALA A 69 -11.56 -22.10 11.59
N GLN A 70 -11.50 -22.76 10.43
CA GLN A 70 -10.92 -22.19 9.22
C GLN A 70 -11.66 -20.93 8.75
N VAL A 71 -13.00 -20.94 8.82
CA VAL A 71 -13.83 -19.78 8.47
C VAL A 71 -13.62 -18.63 9.46
N LYS A 72 -13.53 -18.94 10.76
CA LYS A 72 -13.18 -17.95 11.80
C LYS A 72 -11.83 -17.30 11.49
N GLY A 73 -10.79 -18.11 11.25
CA GLY A 73 -9.45 -17.61 10.94
C GLY A 73 -9.43 -16.74 9.68
N TRP A 74 -10.07 -17.19 8.60
CA TRP A 74 -10.15 -16.43 7.36
C TRP A 74 -10.86 -15.07 7.55
N LEU A 75 -12.00 -15.04 8.26
CA LEU A 75 -12.70 -13.78 8.56
C LEU A 75 -11.84 -12.82 9.39
N SER A 76 -11.09 -13.33 10.37
CA SER A 76 -10.14 -12.52 11.16
C SER A 76 -9.01 -11.96 10.30
N SER A 77 -8.45 -12.76 9.39
CA SER A 77 -7.41 -12.30 8.45
C SER A 77 -7.94 -11.22 7.51
N VAL A 78 -9.16 -11.38 6.97
CA VAL A 78 -9.80 -10.36 6.13
C VAL A 78 -10.05 -9.07 6.92
N ALA A 79 -10.52 -9.15 8.16
CA ALA A 79 -10.73 -7.96 8.99
C ALA A 79 -9.40 -7.23 9.30
N SER A 80 -8.33 -7.98 9.53
CA SER A 80 -6.98 -7.43 9.75
C SER A 80 -6.47 -6.69 8.51
N ILE A 81 -6.55 -7.32 7.33
CA ILE A 81 -6.05 -6.70 6.10
C ILE A 81 -6.90 -5.49 5.69
N ASP A 82 -8.21 -5.55 5.91
CA ASP A 82 -9.13 -4.43 5.66
C ASP A 82 -8.77 -3.17 6.46
N SER A 83 -8.38 -3.35 7.73
CA SER A 83 -7.90 -2.25 8.58
C SER A 83 -6.58 -1.68 8.06
N GLN A 84 -5.62 -2.54 7.70
CA GLN A 84 -4.32 -2.11 7.18
C GLN A 84 -4.46 -1.34 5.86
N VAL A 85 -5.32 -1.82 4.95
CA VAL A 85 -5.62 -1.13 3.68
C VAL A 85 -6.27 0.22 3.95
N SER A 86 -7.22 0.29 4.88
CA SER A 86 -7.91 1.54 5.23
C SER A 86 -6.94 2.58 5.81
N ASP A 87 -6.01 2.17 6.66
CA ASP A 87 -4.95 3.04 7.18
C ASP A 87 -4.02 3.52 6.06
N LEU A 88 -3.63 2.64 5.14
CA LEU A 88 -2.78 2.97 4.00
C LEU A 88 -3.47 3.99 3.06
N LEU A 89 -4.74 3.76 2.70
CA LEU A 89 -5.50 4.67 1.84
C LEU A 89 -5.72 6.05 2.49
N ARG A 90 -5.74 6.15 3.82
CA ARG A 90 -5.82 7.45 4.53
C ARG A 90 -4.56 8.30 4.33
N GLU A 91 -3.40 7.69 4.08
CA GLU A 91 -2.13 8.38 3.84
C GLU A 91 -1.99 8.88 2.39
N GLU A 92 -2.81 8.37 1.46
CA GLU A 92 -2.76 8.60 0.02
C GLU A 92 -2.71 10.09 -0.39
N PRO A 93 -3.59 10.99 0.13
CA PRO A 93 -3.56 12.40 -0.26
C PRO A 93 -2.27 13.12 0.13
N THR A 94 -1.64 12.69 1.24
CA THR A 94 -0.40 13.28 1.74
C THR A 94 0.78 12.90 0.86
N GLU A 95 0.88 11.64 0.46
CA GLU A 95 1.96 11.15 -0.37
C GLU A 95 1.80 11.59 -1.84
N THR A 96 0.58 11.57 -2.38
CA THR A 96 0.29 12.12 -3.72
C THR A 96 0.67 13.60 -3.81
N LYS A 97 0.42 14.40 -2.75
CA LYS A 97 0.82 15.81 -2.70
C LYS A 97 2.34 16.02 -2.60
N ARG A 98 3.07 15.14 -1.89
CA ARG A 98 4.54 15.21 -1.79
C ARG A 98 5.22 15.00 -3.15
N LEU A 99 4.64 14.15 -4.00
CA LEU A 99 5.12 13.90 -5.36
C LEU A 99 4.94 15.09 -6.29
N CYS A 100 3.86 15.87 -6.13
CA CYS A 100 3.59 17.03 -6.98
C CYS A 100 4.46 18.27 -6.66
N LEU A 101 5.02 18.37 -5.44
CA LEU A 101 5.55 19.65 -4.95
C LEU A 101 7.06 19.87 -5.10
N PHE A 102 7.88 18.83 -5.21
CA PHE A 102 9.34 19.02 -5.20
C PHE A 102 10.03 18.04 -6.13
N GLY A 103 10.84 18.59 -7.04
CA GLY A 103 11.76 17.84 -7.88
C GLY A 103 12.59 16.82 -7.10
N TYR A 104 13.10 15.84 -7.85
CA TYR A 104 13.36 14.48 -7.41
C TYR A 104 14.40 14.22 -6.28
N CYS A 105 14.96 15.23 -5.60
CA CYS A 105 16.11 15.06 -4.70
C CYS A 105 15.85 15.41 -3.22
N SER A 106 14.63 15.22 -2.69
CA SER A 106 14.30 15.54 -1.28
C SER A 106 14.06 14.31 -0.41
N LYS A 107 14.23 14.43 0.93
CA LYS A 107 13.83 13.39 1.91
C LYS A 107 12.36 12.97 1.78
N LYS A 108 11.52 13.83 1.19
CA LYS A 108 10.10 13.56 0.92
C LYS A 108 9.91 12.62 -0.27
N CYS A 109 10.78 12.64 -1.28
CA CYS A 109 10.78 11.66 -2.37
C CYS A 109 11.01 10.24 -1.84
N LYS A 110 12.00 10.06 -0.94
CA LYS A 110 12.26 8.76 -0.31
C LYS A 110 11.03 8.21 0.43
N ALA A 111 10.33 9.04 1.21
CA ALA A 111 9.13 8.64 1.92
C ALA A 111 8.01 8.18 0.97
N SER A 112 7.79 8.89 -0.14
CA SER A 112 6.77 8.51 -1.12
C SER A 112 7.14 7.24 -1.90
N CYS A 113 8.43 6.99 -2.14
CA CYS A 113 8.92 5.72 -2.71
C CYS A 113 8.69 4.53 -1.76
N GLU A 114 8.97 4.70 -0.46
CA GLU A 114 8.70 3.69 0.56
C GLU A 114 7.20 3.41 0.66
N TYR A 115 6.36 4.44 0.58
CA TYR A 115 4.91 4.29 0.52
C TYR A 115 4.46 3.53 -0.74
N GLY A 116 4.96 3.89 -1.93
CA GLY A 116 4.65 3.18 -3.17
C GLY A 116 5.02 1.69 -3.12
N LYS A 117 6.14 1.35 -2.47
CA LYS A 117 6.52 -0.04 -2.21
C LYS A 117 5.53 -0.75 -1.29
N LYS A 118 5.13 -0.12 -0.17
CA LYS A 118 4.12 -0.67 0.75
C LYS A 118 2.78 -0.93 0.06
N VAL A 119 2.32 0.00 -0.79
CA VAL A 119 1.09 -0.20 -1.59
C VAL A 119 1.22 -1.40 -2.50
N SER A 120 2.38 -1.60 -3.14
CA SER A 120 2.60 -2.76 -4.00
C SER A 120 2.59 -4.08 -3.22
N GLU A 121 3.24 -4.12 -2.05
CA GLU A 121 3.27 -5.31 -1.20
C GLU A 121 1.87 -5.65 -0.67
N MET A 122 1.13 -4.64 -0.19
CA MET A 122 -0.24 -4.79 0.29
C MET A 122 -1.18 -5.29 -0.81
N LEU A 123 -1.03 -4.81 -2.05
CA LEU A 123 -1.82 -5.28 -3.19
C LEU A 123 -1.62 -6.78 -3.44
N GLU A 124 -0.38 -7.26 -3.40
CA GLU A 124 -0.09 -8.69 -3.57
C GLU A 124 -0.60 -9.53 -2.40
N GLU A 125 -0.57 -9.01 -1.18
CA GLU A 125 -1.15 -9.66 -0.01
C GLU A 125 -2.68 -9.80 -0.15
N VAL A 126 -3.40 -8.74 -0.51
CA VAL A 126 -4.85 -8.79 -0.71
C VAL A 126 -5.24 -9.75 -1.84
N LYS A 127 -4.47 -9.81 -2.93
CA LYS A 127 -4.69 -10.76 -4.04
C LYS A 127 -4.53 -12.22 -3.64
N SER A 128 -3.88 -12.51 -2.51
CA SER A 128 -3.66 -13.89 -2.05
C SER A 128 -4.87 -14.52 -1.34
N PHE A 129 -5.95 -13.76 -1.12
CA PHE A 129 -7.22 -14.21 -0.54
C PHE A 129 -8.22 -14.75 -1.59
#